data_AF-A0A3M2H8M7-F1
#
_entry.id   AF-A0A3M2H8M7-F1
#
_cell.length_a   1.000
_cell.length_b   1.000
_cell.length_c   1.000
_cell.angle_alpha   90.00
_cell.angle_beta   90.00
_cell.angle_gamma   90.00
#
_symmetry.space_group_name_H-M   'P 1'
#
loop_
_entity.id
_entity.type
_entity.pdbx_description
1 polymer ?
#
loop_
_entity_poly.entity_id
_entity_poly.type
_entity_poly.pdbx_seq_one_letter_code
_entity_poly.pdbx_strand_id
1 'polypeptide(L)' 'MSLEPFTVTEGAATFPRRPRQYAAAIVALKSKDERRAALADVPANLRDLVRTHVEIAWNHPQRKD' A
#
# COMPACT_ATOMS: atom_id res chain seq x y z
N MET A 1 16.58 -14.69 7.53
CA MET A 1 15.52 -13.65 7.58
C MET A 1 14.56 -13.98 6.45
N SER A 2 13.38 -14.52 6.78
CA SER A 2 12.35 -14.82 5.77
C SER A 2 11.88 -13.49 5.18
N LEU A 3 12.07 -13.29 3.88
CA LEU A 3 11.49 -12.17 3.15
C LEU A 3 10.05 -12.56 2.84
N GLU A 4 9.16 -12.42 3.83
CA GLU A 4 7.74 -12.58 3.56
C GLU A 4 7.25 -11.38 2.73
N PRO A 5 6.48 -11.63 1.67
CA PRO A 5 5.96 -10.55 0.83
C PRO A 5 4.97 -9.70 1.62
N PHE A 6 5.05 -8.38 1.45
CA PHE A 6 4.14 -7.44 2.12
C PHE A 6 2.70 -7.61 1.62
N THR A 7 2.53 -7.78 0.31
CA THR A 7 1.25 -8.14 -0.31
C THR A 7 1.51 -9.07 -1.50
N VAL A 8 0.57 -9.96 -1.77
CA VAL A 8 0.54 -10.77 -3.00
C VAL A 8 -0.69 -10.35 -3.80
N THR A 9 -0.47 -9.68 -4.92
CA THR A 9 -1.55 -9.22 -5.80
C THR A 9 -1.38 -9.95 -7.14
N GLU A 10 -2.40 -10.71 -7.56
CA GLU A 10 -2.40 -11.45 -8.84
C GLU A 10 -1.15 -12.34 -9.07
N GLY A 11 -0.66 -12.99 -8.01
CA GLY A 11 0.52 -13.86 -8.07
C GLY A 11 1.87 -13.14 -8.04
N ALA A 12 1.88 -11.80 -8.00
CA ALA A 12 3.08 -11.00 -7.82
C ALA A 12 3.30 -10.66 -6.33
N ALA A 13 4.33 -11.26 -5.74
CA ALA A 13 4.83 -10.91 -4.43
C ALA A 13 5.48 -9.51 -4.45
N THR A 14 4.95 -8.56 -3.68
CA THR A 14 5.47 -7.20 -3.61
C THR A 14 6.32 -7.00 -2.36
N PHE A 15 7.56 -6.53 -2.56
CA PHE A 15 8.51 -6.18 -1.50
C PHE A 15 8.79 -4.68 -1.51
N PRO A 16 7.86 -3.85 -0.99
CA PRO A 16 8.03 -2.41 -1.00
C PRO A 16 9.19 -2.03 -0.07
N ARG A 17 10.15 -1.27 -0.61
CA ARG A 17 11.30 -0.73 0.15
C ARG A 17 11.12 0.76 0.46
N ARG A 18 10.15 1.41 -0.16
CA ARG A 18 9.91 2.86 -0.06
C ARG A 18 8.43 3.15 0.22
N PRO A 19 8.10 4.23 0.95
CA PRO A 19 6.71 4.59 1.29
C PRO A 19 5.77 4.66 0.08
N ARG A 20 6.23 5.19 -1.05
CA ARG A 20 5.44 5.24 -2.30
C ARG A 20 5.08 3.86 -2.83
N GLN A 21 5.95 2.86 -2.68
CA GLN A 21 5.68 1.48 -3.11
C GLN A 21 4.65 0.81 -2.20
N TYR A 22 4.73 1.03 -0.89
CA TYR A 22 3.68 0.60 0.05
C TYR A 22 2.33 1.18 -0.33
N ALA A 23 2.27 2.49 -0.56
CA ALA A 23 1.03 3.15 -0.95
C ALA A 23 0.45 2.62 -2.27
N ALA A 24 1.30 2.38 -3.28
CA ALA A 24 0.87 1.79 -4.55
C ALA A 24 0.31 0.37 -4.38
N ALA A 25 0.97 -0.47 -3.57
CA ALA A 25 0.52 -1.82 -3.25
C ALA A 25 -0.84 -1.80 -2.53
N ILE A 26 -1.00 -0.92 -1.54
CA ILE A 26 -2.26 -0.74 -0.81
C ILE A 26 -3.36 -0.27 -1.77
N VAL A 27 -3.12 0.74 -2.59
CA VAL A 27 -4.14 1.28 -3.51
C VAL A 27 -4.54 0.26 -4.58
N ALA A 28 -3.65 -0.67 -4.96
CA ALA A 28 -3.96 -1.75 -5.89
C ALA A 28 -4.90 -2.83 -5.31
N LEU A 29 -5.05 -2.91 -3.99
CA LEU A 29 -6.01 -3.82 -3.35
C LEU A 29 -7.44 -3.40 -3.70
N LYS A 30 -8.33 -4.38 -3.91
CA LYS A 30 -9.69 -4.13 -4.40
C LYS A 30 -10.63 -3.75 -3.24
N SER A 31 -10.46 -4.37 -2.08
CA SER A 31 -11.33 -4.14 -0.91
C SER A 31 -10.80 -3.06 0.02
N LYS A 32 -11.72 -2.30 0.64
CA LYS A 32 -11.39 -1.34 1.70
C LYS A 32 -10.81 -2.02 2.94
N ASP A 33 -11.26 -3.23 3.26
CA ASP A 33 -10.79 -3.95 4.44
C ASP A 33 -9.36 -4.48 4.23
N GLU A 34 -9.05 -4.99 3.03
CA GLU A 34 -7.69 -5.36 2.64
C GLU A 34 -6.73 -4.16 2.75
N ARG A 35 -7.16 -2.97 2.30
CA ARG A 35 -6.36 -1.74 2.40
C ARG A 35 -6.05 -1.37 3.85
N ARG A 36 -7.03 -1.52 4.75
CA ARG A 36 -6.85 -1.24 6.18
C ARG A 36 -5.91 -2.24 6.84
N ALA A 37 -6.05 -3.53 6.53
CA ALA A 37 -5.14 -4.56 7.01
C ALA A 37 -3.70 -4.29 6.55
N ALA A 38 -3.51 -4.04 5.25
CA ALA A 38 -2.19 -3.72 4.70
C ALA A 38 -1.57 -2.45 5.33
N LEU A 39 -2.36 -1.42 5.64
CA LEU A 39 -1.90 -0.23 6.36
C LEU A 39 -1.44 -0.54 7.80
N ALA A 40 -2.06 -1.52 8.45
CA ALA A 40 -1.65 -2.00 9.76
C ALA A 40 -0.34 -2.79 9.68
N ASP A 41 -0.08 -3.50 8.59
CA ASP A 41 1.17 -4.26 8.39
C ASP A 41 2.37 -3.37 8.03
N VAL A 42 2.14 -2.10 7.65
CA VAL A 42 3.22 -1.14 7.41
C VAL A 42 3.98 -0.86 8.72
N PRO A 43 5.33 -0.83 8.68
CA PRO A 43 6.15 -0.42 9.82
C PRO A 43 5.70 0.93 10.40
N ALA A 44 5.61 1.02 11.73
CA ALA A 44 5.04 2.18 12.43
C ALA A 44 5.71 3.51 12.04
N ASN A 45 7.02 3.51 11.82
CA ASN A 45 7.80 4.68 11.39
C ASN A 45 7.44 5.19 9.99
N LEU A 46 6.84 4.35 9.13
CA LEU A 46 6.43 4.70 7.78
C LEU A 46 4.91 4.84 7.65
N ARG A 47 4.14 4.37 8.63
CA ARG A 47 2.67 4.27 8.55
C ARG A 47 2.00 5.61 8.27
N ASP A 48 2.40 6.67 8.96
CA ASP A 48 1.82 8.00 8.76
C ASP A 48 2.10 8.54 7.35
N LEU A 49 3.35 8.39 6.88
CA LEU A 49 3.76 8.82 5.54
C LEU A 49 3.05 8.01 4.45
N VAL A 50 2.92 6.69 4.64
CA VAL A 50 2.19 5.82 3.72
C VAL A 50 0.70 6.18 3.70
N ARG A 51 0.08 6.49 4.84
CA ARG A 51 -1.32 6.96 4.90
C ARG A 51 -1.52 8.20 4.03
N THR A 52 -0.67 9.22 4.18
CA THR A 52 -0.73 10.42 3.33
C THR A 52 -0.54 10.08 1.86
N HIS A 53 0.41 9.20 1.52
CA HIS A 53 0.59 8.78 0.13
C HIS A 53 -0.62 8.03 -0.44
N VAL A 54 -1.27 7.18 0.35
CA VAL A 54 -2.51 6.48 -0.06
C VAL A 54 -3.62 7.49 -0.32
N GLU A 55 -3.81 8.46 0.57
CA GLU A 55 -4.81 9.53 0.40
C GLU A 55 -4.55 10.35 -0.86
N ILE A 56 -3.31 10.76 -1.12
CA ILE A 56 -2.93 11.49 -2.33
C ILE A 56 -3.18 10.64 -3.58
N ALA A 57 -2.76 9.37 -3.57
CA ALA A 57 -2.91 8.47 -4.71
C ALA A 57 -4.38 8.11 -5.02
N TRP A 58 -5.23 8.12 -4.01
CA TRP A 58 -6.67 7.90 -4.16
C TRP A 58 -7.39 9.15 -4.68
N ASN A 59 -7.03 10.33 -4.17
CA ASN A 59 -7.62 11.61 -4.56
C ASN A 59 -7.01 12.20 -5.83
N HIS A 60 -6.02 11.54 -6.44
CA HIS A 60 -5.29 12.07 -7.59
C HIS A 60 -6.25 12.35 -8.76
N PRO A 61 -6.23 13.57 -9.35
CA PRO A 61 -7.21 13.97 -10.36
C PRO A 61 -7.17 13.08 -11.62
N GLN A 62 -6.02 12.48 -11.94
CA GLN A 62 -5.89 11.53 -13.05
C GLN A 62 -6.69 10.22 -12.86
N ARG A 63 -7.27 9.98 -11.68
CA ARG A 63 -8.21 8.88 -11.41
C ARG A 63 -9.67 9.31 -11.35
N LYS A 64 -9.95 10.61 -11.38
CA LYS A 64 -11.30 11.15 -11.51
C LYS A 64 -11.51 11.47 -12.99
N ASP A 65 -12.03 10.49 -13.72
CA ASP A 65 -12.68 10.74 -15.02
C ASP A 65 -13.80 11.78 -14.85
#